data_AF-U2RBX2-F1
#
_entry.id   AF-U2RBX2-F1
#
_cell.length_a   1.000
_cell.length_b   1.000
_cell.length_c   1.000
_cell.angle_alpha   90.00
_cell.angle_beta   90.00
_cell.angle_gamma   90.00
#
_symmetry.space_group_name_H-M   'P 1'
#
loop_
_entity.id
_entity.type
_entity.pdbx_description
1 polymer ?
#
loop_
_entity_poly.entity_id
_entity_poly.type
_entity_poly.pdbx_seq_one_letter_code
_entity_poly.pdbx_strand_id
1 'polypeptide(L)'
;MANEVLKKIQEAEKEADEIISSAHESAKRILKDMELKIKSNNEKVISDVNQESEKLKNEVVKDADNAVNILLKEEEGYINNILNIDEAKIDEVVKLLTERIVR
;
A
#
# COMPACT_ATOMS: atom_id res chain seq x y z
N MET A 1 -72.00 24.18 0.86
CA MET A 1 -70.98 25.15 1.27
C MET A 1 -70.18 24.71 2.51
N ALA A 2 -70.66 24.82 3.75
CA ALA A 2 -69.85 24.48 4.94
C ALA A 2 -69.36 23.01 4.97
N ASN A 3 -70.23 22.05 4.63
CA ASN A 3 -69.86 20.62 4.57
C ASN A 3 -68.85 20.30 3.45
N GLU A 4 -68.89 21.02 2.32
CA GLU A 4 -67.92 20.83 1.23
C GLU A 4 -66.54 21.37 1.61
N VAL A 5 -66.50 22.50 2.32
CA VAL A 5 -65.26 23.07 2.84
C VAL A 5 -64.61 22.10 3.85
N LEU A 6 -65.40 21.55 4.78
CA LEU A 6 -64.96 20.53 5.73
C LEU A 6 -64.38 19.29 5.02
N LYS A 7 -65.05 18.81 3.96
CA LYS A 7 -64.61 17.64 3.21
C LYS A 7 -63.27 17.88 2.50
N LYS A 8 -63.08 19.06 1.90
CA LYS A 8 -61.81 19.46 1.29
C LYS A 8 -60.66 19.56 2.30
N ILE A 9 -60.95 20.03 3.51
CA ILE A 9 -59.94 20.09 4.59
C ILE A 9 -59.51 18.67 4.97
N GLN A 10 -60.46 17.74 5.15
CA GLN A 10 -60.16 16.35 5.47
C GLN A 10 -59.37 15.64 4.37
N GLU A 11 -59.70 15.90 3.10
CA GLU A 11 -58.95 15.37 1.96
C GLU A 11 -57.52 15.91 1.93
N ALA A 12 -57.32 17.21 2.19
CA ALA A 12 -56.01 17.84 2.26
C ALA A 12 -55.17 17.34 3.46
N GLU A 13 -55.79 17.11 4.63
CA GLU A 13 -55.12 16.50 5.78
C GLU A 13 -54.63 15.09 5.45
N LYS A 14 -55.47 14.29 4.80
CA LYS A 14 -55.09 12.94 4.38
C LYS A 14 -53.94 12.94 3.38
N GLU A 15 -53.98 13.81 2.37
CA GLU A 15 -52.87 13.96 1.41
C GLU A 15 -51.57 14.39 2.11
N ALA A 16 -51.66 15.32 3.07
CA ALA A 16 -50.50 15.74 3.85
C ALA A 16 -49.89 14.59 4.66
N ASP A 17 -50.72 13.78 5.31
CA ASP A 17 -50.27 12.59 6.06
C ASP A 17 -49.59 11.56 5.14
N GLU A 18 -50.14 11.32 3.94
CA GLU A 18 -49.53 10.43 2.95
C GLU A 18 -48.17 10.95 2.47
N ILE A 19 -48.05 12.26 2.23
CA ILE A 19 -46.78 12.91 1.86
C ILE A 19 -45.76 12.76 2.98
N ILE A 20 -46.15 13.02 4.23
CA ILE A 20 -45.26 12.91 5.39
C ILE A 20 -44.79 11.48 5.58
N SER A 21 -45.69 10.50 5.47
CA SER A 21 -45.35 9.08 5.58
C SER A 21 -44.36 8.65 4.50
N SER A 22 -44.62 9.02 3.24
CA SER A 22 -43.74 8.74 2.11
C SER A 22 -42.36 9.37 2.25
N ALA A 23 -42.31 10.63 2.71
CA ALA A 23 -41.05 11.32 3.01
C ALA A 23 -40.28 10.60 4.11
N HIS A 24 -40.96 10.13 5.16
CA HIS A 24 -40.32 9.39 6.24
C HIS A 24 -39.74 8.05 5.76
N GLU A 25 -40.47 7.28 4.97
CA GLU A 25 -39.98 6.04 4.39
C GLU A 25 -38.78 6.27 3.46
N SER A 26 -38.86 7.30 2.64
CA SER A 26 -37.78 7.71 1.73
C SER A 26 -36.51 8.07 2.53
N ALA A 27 -36.65 8.83 3.61
CA ALA A 27 -35.53 9.17 4.49
C ALA A 27 -34.90 7.92 5.12
N LYS A 28 -35.72 6.96 5.60
CA LYS A 28 -35.21 5.67 6.13
C LYS A 28 -34.44 4.88 5.08
N ARG A 29 -34.93 4.84 3.84
CA ARG A 29 -34.23 4.15 2.74
C ARG A 29 -32.89 4.80 2.42
N ILE A 30 -32.86 6.14 2.31
CA ILE A 30 -31.62 6.90 2.07
C ILE A 30 -30.59 6.61 3.15
N LEU A 31 -30.99 6.62 4.44
CA LEU A 31 -30.09 6.32 5.55
C LEU A 31 -29.49 4.92 5.42
N LYS A 32 -30.33 3.91 5.16
CA LYS A 32 -29.88 2.52 4.99
C LYS A 32 -28.94 2.34 3.79
N ASP A 33 -29.27 2.96 2.66
CA ASP A 33 -28.42 2.92 1.46
C ASP A 33 -27.07 3.60 1.72
N MET A 34 -27.06 4.68 2.48
CA MET A 34 -25.85 5.39 2.87
C MET A 34 -24.97 4.56 3.81
N GLU A 35 -25.56 3.89 4.80
CA GLU A 35 -24.84 2.96 5.68
C GLU A 35 -24.16 1.82 4.89
N LEU A 36 -24.89 1.20 3.96
CA LEU A 36 -24.34 0.15 3.10
C LEU A 36 -23.20 0.66 2.22
N LYS A 37 -23.37 1.86 1.64
CA LYS A 37 -22.35 2.49 0.79
C LYS A 37 -21.10 2.86 1.58
N ILE A 38 -21.26 3.38 2.80
CA ILE A 38 -20.14 3.67 3.71
C ILE A 38 -19.39 2.38 4.03
N LYS A 39 -20.10 1.31 4.41
CA LYS A 39 -19.47 0.02 4.73
C LYS A 39 -18.68 -0.54 3.55
N SER A 40 -19.31 -0.59 2.37
CA SER A 40 -18.66 -1.09 1.15
C SER A 40 -17.45 -0.24 0.74
N ASN A 41 -17.54 1.09 0.84
CA ASN A 41 -16.41 1.96 0.56
C ASN A 41 -15.25 1.74 1.54
N ASN A 42 -15.54 1.58 2.83
CA ASN A 42 -14.51 1.32 3.84
C ASN A 42 -13.79 -0.01 3.58
N GLU A 43 -14.54 -1.07 3.26
CA GLU A 43 -13.96 -2.36 2.89
C GLU A 43 -13.05 -2.25 1.66
N LYS A 44 -13.49 -1.50 0.65
CA LYS A 44 -12.69 -1.23 -0.56
C LYS A 44 -11.41 -0.46 -0.23
N VAL A 45 -11.50 0.63 0.54
CA VAL A 45 -10.32 1.43 0.93
C VAL A 45 -9.30 0.57 1.67
N ILE A 46 -9.75 -0.28 2.61
CA ILE A 46 -8.86 -1.20 3.32
C ILE A 46 -8.19 -2.18 2.35
N SER A 47 -8.94 -2.74 1.40
CA SER A 47 -8.39 -3.65 0.39
C SER A 47 -7.34 -2.96 -0.49
N ASP A 48 -7.64 -1.75 -0.98
CA ASP A 48 -6.74 -0.98 -1.84
C ASP A 48 -5.43 -0.65 -1.10
N VAL A 49 -5.52 -0.24 0.16
CA VAL A 49 -4.34 0.04 1.01
C VAL A 49 -3.50 -1.22 1.24
N ASN A 50 -4.13 -2.37 1.52
CA ASN A 50 -3.41 -3.62 1.73
C ASN A 50 -2.67 -4.06 0.46
N GLN A 51 -3.32 -3.96 -0.70
CA GLN A 51 -2.72 -4.31 -1.98
C GLN A 51 -1.52 -3.41 -2.31
N GLU A 52 -1.65 -2.10 -2.11
CA GLU A 52 -0.55 -1.16 -2.37
C GLU A 52 0.60 -1.35 -1.37
N SER A 53 0.29 -1.62 -0.10
CA SER A 53 1.31 -1.93 0.91
C SER A 53 2.09 -3.20 0.58
N GLU A 54 1.42 -4.24 0.08
CA GLU A 54 2.09 -5.48 -0.31
C GLU A 54 2.96 -5.28 -1.55
N LYS A 55 2.49 -4.49 -2.51
CA LYS A 55 3.25 -4.10 -3.70
C LYS A 55 4.53 -3.35 -3.32
N LEU A 56 4.41 -2.36 -2.44
CA LEU A 56 5.55 -1.59 -1.92
C LEU A 56 6.56 -2.50 -1.18
N LYS A 57 6.07 -3.41 -0.33
CA LYS A 57 6.93 -4.37 0.38
C LYS A 57 7.75 -5.19 -0.62
N ASN A 58 7.11 -5.71 -1.66
CA ASN A 58 7.78 -6.54 -2.66
C ASN A 58 8.80 -5.75 -3.49
N GLU A 59 8.50 -4.48 -3.80
CA GLU A 59 9.43 -3.58 -4.49
C GLU A 59 10.68 -3.32 -3.63
N VAL A 60 10.49 -2.98 -2.36
CA VAL A 60 11.61 -2.75 -1.41
C VAL A 60 12.49 -3.98 -1.24
N VAL A 61 11.89 -5.18 -1.13
CA VAL A 61 12.65 -6.43 -1.05
C VAL A 61 13.47 -6.65 -2.30
N LYS A 62 12.87 -6.46 -3.48
CA LYS A 62 13.57 -6.62 -4.76
C LYS A 62 14.72 -5.63 -4.91
N ASP A 63 14.54 -4.39 -4.49
CA ASP A 63 15.59 -3.37 -4.54
C ASP A 63 16.73 -3.69 -3.56
N ALA A 64 16.41 -4.18 -2.37
CA ALA A 64 17.40 -4.65 -1.42
C ALA A 64 18.21 -5.84 -1.98
N ASP A 65 17.54 -6.83 -2.58
CA ASP A 65 18.19 -7.98 -3.20
C ASP A 65 19.12 -7.54 -4.35
N ASN A 66 18.69 -6.57 -5.17
CA ASN A 66 19.53 -6.00 -6.22
C ASN A 66 20.77 -5.31 -5.65
N ALA A 67 20.61 -4.51 -4.60
CA ALA A 67 21.73 -3.83 -3.95
C ALA A 67 22.74 -4.83 -3.36
N VAL A 68 22.26 -5.87 -2.69
CA VAL A 68 23.11 -6.95 -2.16
C VAL A 68 23.86 -7.64 -3.29
N ASN A 69 23.20 -7.97 -4.39
CA ASN A 69 23.85 -8.63 -5.53
C ASN A 69 24.92 -7.76 -6.20
N ILE A 70 24.73 -6.43 -6.24
CA ILE A 70 25.75 -5.50 -6.74
C ILE A 70 26.98 -5.54 -5.83
N LEU A 71 26.77 -5.42 -4.52
CA LEU A 71 27.87 -5.45 -3.54
C LEU A 71 28.63 -6.78 -3.59
N LEU A 72 27.93 -7.92 -3.67
CA LEU A 72 28.56 -9.23 -3.77
C LEU A 72 29.46 -9.35 -5.00
N LYS A 73 29.03 -8.82 -6.15
CA LYS A 73 29.85 -8.81 -7.38
C LYS A 73 31.09 -7.93 -7.25
N GLU A 74 30.99 -6.79 -6.56
CA GLU A 74 32.15 -5.94 -6.28
C GLU A 74 33.16 -6.67 -5.38
N GLU A 75 32.69 -7.32 -4.32
CA GLU A 75 33.52 -8.11 -3.41
C GLU A 75 34.18 -9.32 -4.10
N GLU A 76 33.45 -10.02 -4.99
CA GLU A 76 34.04 -11.08 -5.83
C GLU A 76 35.18 -10.54 -6.69
N GLY A 77 35.06 -9.32 -7.21
CA GLY A 77 36.13 -8.62 -7.93
C GLY A 77 37.37 -8.39 -7.05
N TYR A 78 37.18 -7.90 -5.82
CA TYR A 78 38.28 -7.71 -4.88
C TYR A 78 38.96 -9.03 -4.49
N ILE A 79 38.18 -10.06 -4.20
CA ILE A 79 38.69 -11.40 -3.88
C ILE A 79 39.52 -11.93 -5.05
N ASN A 80 39.01 -11.83 -6.28
CA ASN A 80 39.75 -12.26 -7.47
C ASN A 80 41.05 -11.48 -7.66
N ASN A 81 41.07 -10.18 -7.38
CA ASN A 81 42.30 -9.39 -7.46
C ASN A 81 43.35 -9.82 -6.43
N ILE A 82 42.91 -10.25 -5.23
CA ILE A 82 43.80 -10.77 -4.18
C ILE A 82 44.33 -12.16 -4.55
N LEU A 83 43.45 -13.04 -5.03
CA LEU A 83 43.83 -14.42 -5.38
C LEU A 83 44.75 -14.48 -6.60
N ASN A 84 44.59 -13.57 -7.55
CA ASN A 84 45.38 -13.52 -8.79
C ASN A 84 46.54 -12.51 -8.72
N ILE A 85 47.10 -12.27 -7.53
CA ILE A 85 48.31 -11.47 -7.40
C ILE A 85 49.45 -12.16 -8.17
N ASP A 86 50.20 -11.36 -8.94
CA ASP A 86 51.35 -11.80 -9.71
C ASP A 86 52.41 -12.45 -8.82
N GLU A 87 52.77 -13.70 -9.13
CA GLU A 87 53.77 -14.50 -8.41
C GLU A 87 55.12 -13.78 -8.35
N ALA A 88 55.50 -13.03 -9.39
CA ALA A 88 56.74 -12.25 -9.39
C ALA A 88 56.76 -11.16 -8.31
N LYS A 89 55.59 -10.57 -7.98
CA LYS A 89 55.47 -9.60 -6.88
C LYS A 89 55.59 -10.28 -5.52
N ILE A 90 55.06 -11.50 -5.40
CA ILE A 90 55.19 -12.30 -4.18
C ILE A 90 56.67 -12.64 -3.95
N ASP A 91 57.36 -13.11 -4.99
CA ASP A 91 58.79 -13.43 -4.94
C ASP A 91 59.65 -12.21 -4.58
N GLU A 92 59.31 -11.03 -5.10
CA GLU A 92 59.98 -9.77 -4.73
C GLU A 92 59.85 -9.48 -3.22
N VAL A 93 58.65 -9.64 -2.66
CA VAL A 93 58.40 -9.46 -1.23
C VAL A 93 59.19 -10.49 -0.40
N VAL A 94 59.21 -11.76 -0.83
CA VAL A 94 59.98 -12.84 -0.16
C VAL A 94 61.47 -12.52 -0.15
N LYS A 95 62.01 -12.02 -1.27
CA LYS A 95 63.43 -11.62 -1.37
C LYS A 95 63.77 -10.49 -0.41
N LEU A 96 62.94 -9.43 -0.36
CA LEU A 96 63.13 -8.30 0.56
C LEU A 96 63.10 -8.73 2.03
N LEU A 97 62.20 -9.65 2.39
CA LEU A 97 62.13 -10.21 3.75
C LEU A 97 63.39 -11.04 4.07
N THR A 98 63.87 -11.85 3.13
CA THR A 98 65.07 -12.68 3.30
C THR A 98 66.32 -11.83 3.51
N GLU A 99 66.51 -10.79 2.70
CA GLU A 99 67.64 -9.85 2.83
C GLU A 99 67.66 -9.13 4.19
N ARG A 100 66.49 -8.95 4.81
CA ARG A 100 66.35 -8.29 6.11
C ARG A 100 66.63 -9.22 7.30
N ILE A 101 66.37 -10.52 7.15
CA ILE A 101 66.61 -11.55 8.18
C ILE A 101 68.05 -12.06 8.15
N VAL A 102 68.67 -12.15 6.98
CA VAL A 102 70.03 -12.69 6.81
C VAL A 102 71.12 -11.65 7.15
N ARG A 103 70.73 -10.49 7.71
CA ARG A 103 71.66 -9.52 8.32
C ARG A 103 72.04 -9.91 9.74
#